data_AF-A0A8S0FWJ4-F1
#
_entry.id   AF-A0A8S0FWJ4-F1
#
_cell.length_a   1.000
_cell.length_b   1.000
_cell.length_c   1.000
_cell.angle_alpha   90.00
_cell.angle_beta   90.00
_cell.angle_gamma   90.00
#
_symmetry.space_group_name_H-M   'P 1'
#
loop_
_entity.id
_entity.type
_entity.pdbx_description
1 polymer ?
#
loop_
_entity_poly.entity_id
_entity_poly.type
_entity_poly.pdbx_seq_one_letter_code
_entity_poly.pdbx_strand_id
1 'polypeptide(L)'
;MKIRSQVGMVLNLDKCIGCHTCSVTCKNVWTSREGVEYAWFNNVETKPGQGFPTDWENQEKYKGGWIRKINGKLQPRMGNRAMLLGKIFANPHLPGIDDYYEPFDFDYQNLHTAPEGSKSQPIARPRSLITGERRWRKSKKGRTGKMTWAVSLTSWRKTRTSTTSRRRCIASSKTPS
;
A
#
# COMPACT_ATOMS: atom_id res chain seq x y z
N MET A 1 2.54 -38.43 7.22
CA MET A 1 1.40 -37.59 6.77
C MET A 1 0.79 -36.92 7.99
N LYS A 2 0.65 -35.59 8.00
CA LYS A 2 0.03 -34.84 9.13
C LYS A 2 -1.14 -34.03 8.59
N ILE A 3 -2.37 -34.54 8.76
CA ILE A 3 -3.59 -33.88 8.26
C ILE A 3 -3.86 -32.64 9.13
N ARG A 4 -4.18 -31.52 8.47
CA ARG A 4 -4.56 -30.24 9.07
C ARG A 4 -5.64 -29.59 8.21
N SER A 5 -6.44 -28.71 8.81
CA SER A 5 -7.47 -27.92 8.12
C SER A 5 -7.17 -26.42 8.18
N GLN A 6 -7.51 -25.70 7.11
CA GLN A 6 -7.39 -24.24 7.02
C GLN A 6 -8.56 -23.69 6.18
N VAL A 7 -9.14 -22.57 6.61
CA VAL A 7 -10.14 -21.85 5.81
C VAL A 7 -9.43 -21.02 4.75
N GLY A 8 -9.69 -21.32 3.47
CA GLY A 8 -9.19 -20.57 2.33
C GLY A 8 -10.14 -19.46 1.89
N MET A 9 -9.66 -18.54 1.06
CA MET A 9 -10.44 -17.46 0.47
C MET A 9 -10.18 -17.38 -1.03
N VAL A 10 -11.22 -17.13 -1.82
CA VAL A 10 -11.15 -16.91 -3.26
C VAL A 10 -11.76 -15.56 -3.60
N LEU A 11 -11.03 -14.74 -4.35
CA LEU A 11 -11.51 -13.46 -4.88
C LEU A 11 -11.67 -13.56 -6.39
N ASN A 12 -12.90 -13.49 -6.88
CA ASN A 12 -13.17 -13.45 -8.32
C ASN A 12 -12.90 -12.04 -8.86
N LEU A 13 -11.81 -11.89 -9.61
CA LEU A 13 -11.38 -10.60 -10.15
C LEU A 13 -12.30 -10.08 -11.26
N ASP A 14 -13.05 -10.95 -11.94
CA ASP A 14 -14.01 -10.55 -12.99
C ASP A 14 -15.25 -9.86 -12.40
N LYS A 15 -15.58 -10.18 -11.14
CA LYS A 15 -16.70 -9.55 -10.41
C LYS A 15 -16.25 -8.42 -9.50
N CYS A 16 -14.95 -8.15 -9.41
CA CYS A 16 -14.42 -7.07 -8.58
C CYS A 16 -14.62 -5.72 -9.29
N ILE A 17 -15.44 -4.85 -8.71
CA ILE A 17 -15.72 -3.52 -9.26
C ILE A 17 -14.85 -2.41 -8.66
N GLY A 18 -13.92 -2.75 -7.77
CA GLY A 18 -13.03 -1.76 -7.15
C GLY A 18 -13.73 -0.73 -6.26
N CYS A 19 -14.84 -1.07 -5.61
CA CYS A 19 -15.64 -0.12 -4.80
C CYS A 19 -15.07 0.20 -3.41
N HIS A 20 -14.01 -0.47 -2.96
CA HIS A 20 -13.37 -0.29 -1.65
C HIS A 20 -14.24 -0.57 -0.39
N THR A 21 -15.45 -1.12 -0.53
CA THR A 21 -16.33 -1.44 0.61
C THR A 21 -15.68 -2.40 1.61
N CYS A 22 -14.94 -3.40 1.11
CA CYS A 22 -14.19 -4.35 1.93
C CYS A 22 -13.06 -3.66 2.76
N SER A 23 -12.46 -2.60 2.22
CA SER A 23 -11.45 -1.82 2.92
C SER A 23 -12.05 -0.94 4.02
N VAL A 24 -13.18 -0.29 3.76
CA VAL A 24 -13.83 0.62 4.72
C VAL A 24 -14.39 -0.16 5.91
N THR A 25 -15.07 -1.27 5.65
CA THR A 25 -15.59 -2.15 6.72
C THR A 25 -14.47 -2.66 7.63
N CYS A 26 -13.37 -3.14 7.04
CA CYS A 26 -12.20 -3.55 7.81
C CYS A 26 -11.58 -2.40 8.62
N LYS A 27 -11.52 -1.19 8.05
CA LYS A 27 -10.97 -0.02 8.71
C LYS A 27 -11.76 0.34 9.97
N ASN A 28 -13.07 0.48 9.79
CA ASN A 28 -13.99 0.91 10.84
C ASN A 28 -13.95 -0.03 12.04
N VAL A 29 -13.90 -1.34 11.79
CA VAL A 29 -13.91 -2.35 12.86
C VAL A 29 -12.54 -2.46 13.55
N TRP A 30 -11.43 -2.41 12.80
CA TRP A 30 -10.14 -2.86 13.33
C TRP A 30 -9.07 -1.76 13.47
N THR A 31 -9.00 -0.80 12.54
CA THR A 31 -7.85 0.10 12.40
C THR A 31 -8.20 1.60 12.42
N SER A 32 -9.27 1.99 13.12
CA SER A 32 -9.63 3.40 13.33
C SER A 32 -8.89 4.11 14.48
N ARG A 33 -8.03 3.40 15.21
CA ARG A 33 -7.27 3.95 16.35
C ARG A 33 -6.00 4.66 15.87
N GLU A 34 -5.54 5.63 16.67
CA GLU A 34 -4.24 6.28 16.49
C GLU A 34 -3.09 5.26 16.55
N GLY A 35 -2.08 5.46 15.70
CA GLY A 35 -0.97 4.55 15.42
C GLY A 35 -1.24 3.55 14.30
N VAL A 36 -2.50 3.33 13.92
CA VAL A 36 -2.89 2.41 12.81
C VAL A 36 -3.86 3.06 11.82
N GLU A 37 -4.05 4.37 11.90
CA GLU A 37 -4.90 5.15 11.00
C GLU A 37 -4.37 5.16 9.55
N TYR A 38 -3.07 5.02 9.35
CA TYR A 38 -2.48 4.82 8.02
C TYR A 38 -2.61 3.38 7.52
N ALA A 39 -2.87 2.41 8.41
CA ALA A 39 -2.87 0.99 8.09
C ALA A 39 -4.22 0.51 7.56
N TRP A 40 -4.16 -0.23 6.45
CA TRP A 40 -5.32 -0.85 5.80
C TRP A 40 -5.05 -2.34 5.64
N PHE A 41 -5.59 -3.15 6.55
CA PHE A 41 -5.40 -4.61 6.48
C PHE A 41 -6.01 -5.22 5.23
N ASN A 42 -7.15 -4.68 4.78
CA ASN A 42 -7.75 -4.99 3.50
C ASN A 42 -7.66 -3.76 2.58
N ASN A 43 -6.85 -3.83 1.53
CA ASN A 43 -6.69 -2.78 0.55
C ASN A 43 -7.02 -3.27 -0.86
N VAL A 44 -7.53 -2.36 -1.69
CA VAL A 44 -7.80 -2.59 -3.11
C VAL A 44 -6.86 -1.70 -3.93
N GLU A 45 -6.28 -2.26 -4.99
CA GLU A 45 -5.30 -1.59 -5.84
C GLU A 45 -5.70 -1.70 -7.30
N THR A 46 -5.63 -0.58 -8.04
CA THR A 46 -5.80 -0.57 -9.49
C THR A 46 -4.51 -1.04 -10.16
N LYS A 47 -4.62 -1.95 -11.13
CA LYS A 47 -3.52 -2.37 -12.00
C LYS A 47 -3.73 -1.80 -13.42
N PRO A 48 -2.66 -1.34 -14.12
CA PRO A 48 -1.27 -1.31 -13.69
C PRO A 48 -0.97 -0.22 -12.64
N GLY A 49 -0.26 -0.58 -11.57
CA GLY A 49 0.03 0.30 -10.44
C GLY A 49 1.05 -0.30 -9.48
N GLN A 50 1.68 0.56 -8.67
CA GLN A 50 2.74 0.17 -7.70
C GLN A 50 2.19 -0.30 -6.35
N GLY A 51 0.89 -0.15 -6.10
CA GLY A 51 0.24 -0.62 -4.88
C GLY A 51 0.55 0.16 -3.60
N PHE A 52 0.22 -0.47 -2.47
CA PHE A 52 0.31 0.07 -1.13
C PHE A 52 0.95 -0.96 -0.16
N PRO A 53 2.13 -0.69 0.42
CA PRO A 53 3.00 0.46 0.20
C PRO A 53 3.55 0.52 -1.23
N THR A 54 4.12 1.65 -1.62
CA THR A 54 4.59 1.85 -3.00
C THR A 54 5.68 0.86 -3.38
N ASP A 55 5.46 0.16 -4.49
CA ASP A 55 6.37 -0.82 -5.07
C ASP A 55 6.55 -2.08 -4.20
N TRP A 56 5.52 -2.45 -3.44
CA TRP A 56 5.58 -3.60 -2.52
C TRP A 56 5.91 -4.94 -3.22
N GLU A 57 5.61 -5.07 -4.51
CA GLU A 57 5.93 -6.25 -5.32
C GLU A 57 7.45 -6.42 -5.56
N ASN A 58 8.24 -5.35 -5.43
CA ASN A 58 9.69 -5.34 -5.65
C ASN A 58 10.45 -5.95 -4.46
N GLN A 59 10.72 -7.26 -4.55
CA GLN A 59 11.41 -8.00 -3.49
C GLN A 59 12.93 -7.76 -3.48
N GLU A 60 13.47 -7.13 -4.51
CA GLU A 60 14.84 -6.65 -4.57
C GLU A 60 15.01 -5.40 -3.69
N LYS A 61 13.97 -4.57 -3.56
CA LYS A 61 13.90 -3.45 -2.60
C LYS A 61 13.56 -3.93 -1.19
N TYR A 62 12.40 -4.58 -1.01
CA TYR A 62 11.83 -4.84 0.33
C TYR A 62 12.28 -6.16 0.98
N LYS A 63 12.97 -7.03 0.24
CA LYS A 63 13.53 -8.30 0.74
C LYS A 63 12.51 -9.24 1.41
N GLY A 64 11.25 -9.22 0.98
CA GLY A 64 10.21 -10.13 1.46
C GLY A 64 10.34 -11.56 0.90
N GLY A 65 9.65 -12.50 1.56
CA GLY A 65 9.55 -13.90 1.12
C GLY A 65 10.81 -14.75 1.32
N TRP A 66 10.91 -15.82 0.54
CA TRP A 66 11.94 -16.85 0.65
C TRP A 66 12.80 -16.92 -0.61
N ILE A 67 14.05 -17.35 -0.44
CA ILE A 67 14.96 -17.73 -1.52
C ILE A 67 15.35 -19.20 -1.36
N ARG A 68 15.50 -19.91 -2.49
CA ARG A 68 16.04 -21.26 -2.53
C ARG A 68 17.52 -21.18 -2.84
N LYS A 69 18.36 -21.67 -1.92
CA LYS A 69 19.82 -21.74 -2.12
C LYS A 69 20.18 -22.82 -3.12
N ILE A 70 21.42 -22.77 -3.61
CA ILE A 70 22.01 -23.80 -4.49
C ILE A 70 21.94 -25.19 -3.84
N ASN A 71 22.12 -25.27 -2.53
CA ASN A 71 21.99 -26.52 -1.74
C ASN A 71 20.53 -26.99 -1.53
N GLY A 72 19.56 -26.38 -2.21
CA GLY A 72 18.14 -26.72 -2.13
C GLY A 72 17.41 -26.23 -0.88
N LYS A 73 18.11 -25.74 0.16
CA LYS A 73 17.49 -25.25 1.40
C LYS A 73 16.86 -23.87 1.21
N LEU A 74 15.75 -23.63 1.91
CA LEU A 74 15.10 -22.33 1.96
C LEU A 74 15.81 -21.40 2.96
N GLN A 75 15.89 -20.12 2.62
CA GLN A 75 16.30 -19.05 3.52
C GLN A 75 15.39 -17.84 3.34
N PRO A 76 15.04 -17.08 4.39
CA PRO A 76 14.40 -15.78 4.22
C PRO A 76 15.26 -14.89 3.31
N ARG A 77 14.61 -14.13 2.41
CA ARG A 77 15.32 -13.19 1.54
C ARG A 77 16.03 -12.10 2.34
N MET A 78 15.53 -11.77 3.53
CA MET A 78 16.15 -10.83 4.47
C MET A 78 17.52 -11.28 5.02
N GLY A 79 17.77 -12.60 5.08
CA GLY A 79 18.99 -13.18 5.63
C GLY A 79 18.76 -14.48 6.41
N ASN A 80 19.86 -15.14 6.82
CA ASN A 80 19.80 -16.24 7.79
C ASN A 80 19.54 -15.69 9.22
N ARG A 81 19.44 -16.58 10.23
CA ARG A 81 19.15 -16.19 11.62
C ARG A 81 20.13 -15.14 12.17
N ALA A 82 21.43 -15.32 11.97
CA ALA A 82 22.45 -14.38 12.45
C ALA A 82 22.38 -13.02 11.74
N MET A 83 22.18 -13.02 10.42
CA MET A 83 22.00 -11.79 9.64
C MET A 83 20.75 -11.02 10.06
N LEU A 84 19.66 -11.72 10.41
CA LEU A 84 18.41 -11.08 10.83
C LEU A 84 18.57 -10.46 12.22
N LEU A 85 19.25 -11.16 13.15
CA LEU A 85 19.61 -10.61 14.46
C LEU A 85 20.50 -9.35 14.35
N GLY A 86 21.48 -9.34 13.43
CA GLY A 86 22.32 -8.18 13.19
C GLY A 86 21.57 -6.94 12.66
N LYS A 87 20.32 -7.10 12.20
CA LYS A 87 19.47 -6.01 11.66
C LYS A 87 18.38 -5.56 12.64
N ILE A 88 18.37 -6.06 13.87
CA ILE A 88 17.28 -5.82 14.83
C ILE A 88 17.17 -4.36 15.27
N PHE A 89 18.29 -3.67 15.47
CA PHE A 89 18.30 -2.30 16.00
C PHE A 89 17.89 -1.25 14.97
N ALA A 90 18.14 -1.51 13.69
CA ALA A 90 17.72 -0.66 12.59
C ALA A 90 17.53 -1.53 11.36
N ASN A 91 16.27 -1.88 11.04
CA ASN A 91 15.98 -2.71 9.88
C ASN A 91 16.15 -1.88 8.58
N PRO A 92 17.16 -2.17 7.74
CA PRO A 92 17.48 -1.36 6.57
C PRO A 92 16.48 -1.53 5.41
N HIS A 93 15.54 -2.47 5.52
CA HIS A 93 14.56 -2.77 4.48
C HIS A 93 13.12 -2.46 4.92
N LEU A 94 12.96 -1.80 6.07
CA LEU A 94 11.64 -1.43 6.59
C LEU A 94 11.02 -0.32 5.72
N PRO A 95 9.78 -0.48 5.21
CA PRO A 95 9.08 0.61 4.55
C PRO A 95 8.82 1.75 5.55
N GLY A 96 9.20 2.98 5.19
CA GLY A 96 8.89 4.17 5.96
C GLY A 96 7.45 4.65 5.76
N ILE A 97 7.01 5.61 6.56
CA ILE A 97 5.64 6.16 6.45
C ILE A 97 5.36 6.77 5.07
N ASP A 98 6.36 7.37 4.45
CA ASP A 98 6.26 7.96 3.10
C ASP A 98 6.04 6.91 2.00
N ASP A 99 6.46 5.65 2.21
CA ASP A 99 6.16 4.56 1.28
C ASP A 99 4.66 4.20 1.32
N TYR A 100 4.00 4.42 2.46
CA TYR A 100 2.54 4.36 2.62
C TYR A 100 1.92 5.70 2.23
N TYR A 101 1.52 6.49 3.23
CA TYR A 101 1.18 7.91 3.16
C TYR A 101 1.20 8.47 4.59
N GLU A 102 1.43 9.77 4.71
CA GLU A 102 1.25 10.47 5.98
C GLU A 102 -0.26 10.67 6.23
N PRO A 103 -0.84 10.06 7.28
CA PRO A 103 -2.25 10.18 7.59
C PRO A 103 -2.60 11.63 7.92
N PHE A 104 -3.79 12.04 7.51
CA PHE A 104 -4.24 13.42 7.64
C PHE A 104 -5.71 13.51 7.93
N ASP A 105 -6.06 14.64 8.49
CA ASP A 105 -7.41 15.06 8.77
C ASP A 105 -7.59 16.52 8.33
N PHE A 106 -8.79 17.07 8.48
CA PHE A 106 -9.09 18.45 8.13
C PHE A 106 -9.49 19.25 9.36
N ASP A 107 -9.12 20.52 9.37
CA ASP A 107 -9.55 21.48 10.39
C ASP A 107 -10.98 21.96 10.08
N TYR A 108 -11.96 21.09 10.35
CA TYR A 108 -13.38 21.38 10.12
C TYR A 108 -13.90 22.51 11.03
N GLN A 109 -13.34 22.67 12.22
CA GLN A 109 -13.79 23.69 13.18
C GLN A 109 -13.58 25.11 12.66
N ASN A 110 -12.56 25.35 11.84
CA ASN A 110 -12.35 26.63 11.16
C ASN A 110 -13.56 27.08 10.31
N LEU A 111 -14.44 26.18 9.87
CA LEU A 111 -15.67 26.55 9.14
C LEU A 111 -16.77 27.08 10.06
N HIS A 112 -16.75 26.70 11.34
CA HIS A 112 -17.75 27.08 12.34
C HIS A 112 -17.30 28.26 13.19
N THR A 113 -16.01 28.37 13.49
CA THR A 113 -15.45 29.35 14.42
C THR A 113 -14.75 30.52 13.73
N ALA A 114 -14.86 30.65 12.41
CA ALA A 114 -14.23 31.74 11.68
C ALA A 114 -14.75 33.09 12.17
N PRO A 115 -13.86 34.06 12.45
CA PRO A 115 -14.29 35.36 12.96
C PRO A 115 -15.10 36.12 11.91
N GLU A 116 -16.10 36.86 12.37
CA GLU A 116 -16.90 37.76 11.54
C GLU A 116 -15.98 38.80 10.87
N GLY A 117 -16.25 39.12 9.60
CA GLY A 117 -15.40 40.03 8.82
C GLY A 117 -14.10 39.41 8.29
N SER A 118 -13.96 38.08 8.32
CA SER A 118 -12.84 37.38 7.65
C SER A 118 -12.71 37.81 6.18
N LYS A 119 -11.49 38.22 5.77
CA LYS A 119 -11.20 38.76 4.42
C LYS A 119 -11.48 37.77 3.28
N SER A 120 -11.47 36.47 3.58
CA SER A 120 -11.67 35.41 2.60
C SER A 120 -12.51 34.28 3.19
N GLN A 121 -13.14 33.51 2.30
CA GLN A 121 -13.96 32.37 2.70
C GLN A 121 -13.14 31.39 3.56
N PRO A 122 -13.64 31.00 4.75
CA PRO A 122 -12.96 30.01 5.58
C PRO A 122 -12.94 28.65 4.87
N ILE A 123 -11.85 27.91 5.05
CA ILE A 123 -11.67 26.59 4.44
C ILE A 123 -11.07 25.61 5.46
N ALA A 124 -11.53 24.36 5.42
CA ALA A 124 -10.96 23.29 6.22
C ALA A 124 -9.65 22.82 5.57
N ARG A 125 -8.51 23.21 6.15
CA ARG A 125 -7.18 22.86 5.63
C ARG A 125 -6.72 21.51 6.17
N PRO A 126 -5.91 20.74 5.42
CA PRO A 126 -5.38 19.48 5.90
C PRO A 126 -4.34 19.68 7.03
N ARG A 127 -4.43 18.84 8.05
CA ARG A 127 -3.48 18.71 9.18
C ARG A 127 -2.88 17.29 9.20
N SER A 128 -1.62 17.17 9.60
CA SER A 128 -1.00 15.85 9.81
C SER A 128 -1.57 15.20 11.07
N LEU A 129 -1.86 13.90 11.02
CA LEU A 129 -2.20 13.12 12.21
C LEU A 129 -0.94 12.64 12.97
N ILE A 130 0.25 12.77 12.39
CA ILE A 130 1.51 12.43 13.05
C ILE A 130 2.08 13.63 13.80
N THR A 131 2.19 14.78 13.13
CA THR A 131 2.82 15.97 13.72
C THR A 131 1.83 16.99 14.27
N GLY A 132 0.54 16.88 13.93
CA GLY A 132 -0.47 17.90 14.25
C GLY A 132 -0.33 19.20 13.45
N GLU A 133 0.77 19.38 12.71
CA GLU A 133 1.07 20.61 11.99
C GLU A 133 0.17 20.78 10.76
N ARG A 134 -0.02 22.05 10.38
CA ARG A 134 -0.68 22.41 9.14
C ARG A 134 0.14 21.93 7.96
N ARG A 135 -0.47 21.15 7.09
CA ARG A 135 0.20 20.70 5.87
C ARG A 135 0.21 21.82 4.82
N TRP A 136 1.30 22.57 4.74
CA TRP A 136 1.46 23.71 3.84
C TRP A 136 1.65 23.32 2.36
N ARG A 137 2.03 22.07 2.06
CA ARG A 137 2.31 21.60 0.71
C ARG A 137 1.33 20.47 0.36
N LYS A 138 0.58 20.63 -0.74
CA LYS A 138 -0.44 19.69 -1.30
C LYS A 138 -0.22 18.25 -0.82
N SER A 139 -1.26 17.59 -0.31
CA SER A 139 -1.24 16.15 0.02
C SER A 139 -0.62 15.39 -1.16
N LYS A 140 0.65 15.00 -1.03
CA LYS A 140 1.44 14.48 -2.16
C LYS A 140 1.05 13.03 -2.50
N LYS A 141 0.41 12.34 -1.56
CA LYS A 141 0.13 10.92 -1.64
C LYS A 141 -1.02 10.55 -0.72
N GLY A 142 -1.94 9.74 -1.22
CA GLY A 142 -2.96 9.06 -0.44
C GLY A 142 -3.01 7.59 -0.86
N ARG A 143 -3.65 6.74 -0.05
CA ARG A 143 -3.82 5.29 -0.35
C ARG A 143 -4.28 5.03 -1.79
N THR A 144 -5.22 5.82 -2.28
CA THR A 144 -5.83 5.70 -3.61
C THR A 144 -5.21 6.64 -4.64
N GLY A 145 -3.98 7.13 -4.43
CA GLY A 145 -3.33 8.11 -5.30
C GLY A 145 -3.16 7.70 -6.78
N LYS A 146 -3.48 6.45 -7.13
CA LYS A 146 -3.51 5.91 -8.50
C LYS A 146 -4.85 5.20 -8.82
N MET A 147 -5.97 5.71 -8.30
CA MET A 147 -7.31 5.10 -8.47
C MET A 147 -7.80 5.13 -9.93
N THR A 148 -7.51 6.23 -10.62
CA THR A 148 -7.81 6.43 -12.04
C THR A 148 -6.50 6.38 -12.83
N TRP A 149 -6.58 6.20 -14.16
CA TRP A 149 -5.45 6.13 -15.11
C TRP A 149 -4.51 7.36 -15.14
N ALA A 150 -4.37 8.11 -14.04
CA ALA A 150 -3.39 9.14 -13.75
C ALA A 150 -1.96 8.58 -13.59
N VAL A 151 -1.59 7.58 -14.40
CA VAL A 151 -0.21 7.12 -14.55
C VAL A 151 0.30 7.75 -15.83
N SER A 152 1.14 8.79 -15.71
CA SER A 152 1.87 9.33 -16.86
C SER A 152 2.61 8.19 -17.57
N LEU A 153 2.57 8.14 -18.92
CA LEU A 153 3.21 7.13 -19.77
C LEU A 153 4.68 6.85 -19.39
N THR A 154 5.37 7.82 -18.78
CA THR A 154 6.73 7.69 -18.26
C THR A 154 6.84 6.74 -17.06
N SER A 155 5.82 6.69 -16.19
CA SER A 155 5.74 5.71 -15.09
C SER A 155 5.49 4.29 -15.60
N TRP A 156 4.85 4.14 -16.76
CA TRP A 156 4.58 2.84 -17.37
C TRP A 156 5.86 2.15 -17.89
N ARG A 157 6.85 2.94 -18.36
CA ARG A 157 8.18 2.42 -18.74
C ARG A 157 8.95 1.81 -17.55
N LYS A 158 8.85 2.39 -16.35
CA LYS A 158 9.49 1.82 -15.14
C LYS A 158 8.87 0.49 -14.69
N THR A 159 7.58 0.28 -14.93
CA THR A 159 6.92 -1.02 -14.65
C THR A 159 7.25 -2.11 -15.67
N ARG A 160 7.73 -1.76 -16.87
CA ARG A 160 8.05 -2.73 -17.93
C ARG A 160 9.40 -3.41 -17.74
N THR A 161 10.34 -2.77 -17.03
CA THR A 161 11.68 -3.33 -16.78
C THR A 161 11.71 -4.34 -15.63
N SER A 162 10.71 -4.37 -14.75
CA SER A 162 10.58 -5.43 -13.72
C SER A 162 9.83 -6.68 -14.23
N THR A 163 9.12 -6.59 -15.36
CA THR A 163 8.29 -7.69 -15.89
C THR A 163 9.06 -8.66 -16.80
N THR A 164 10.33 -8.41 -17.09
CA THR A 164 11.12 -9.27 -18.00
C THR A 164 11.58 -10.59 -17.38
N SER A 165 11.35 -10.86 -16.08
CA SER A 165 11.76 -12.11 -15.42
C SER A 165 10.65 -13.12 -15.11
N ARG A 166 9.39 -12.89 -15.52
CA ARG A 166 8.30 -13.89 -15.37
C ARG A 166 7.47 -14.07 -16.63
N ARG A 167 8.09 -14.63 -17.67
CA ARG A 167 7.37 -15.40 -18.70
C ARG A 167 7.11 -16.81 -18.15
N ARG A 168 5.96 -17.02 -17.52
CA ARG A 168 5.15 -18.26 -17.52
C ARG A 168 3.94 -18.03 -16.61
N CYS A 169 2.77 -18.44 -17.09
CA CYS A 169 1.44 -18.25 -16.51
C CYS A 169 0.75 -16.90 -16.83
N ILE A 170 0.58 -16.62 -18.12
CA ILE A 170 -0.64 -15.96 -18.59
C ILE A 170 -1.39 -17.06 -19.34
N ALA A 171 -2.52 -17.48 -18.78
CA ALA A 171 -3.41 -18.42 -19.44
C ALA A 171 -3.92 -17.77 -20.73
N SER A 172 -3.57 -18.41 -21.84
CA SER A 172 -4.06 -18.12 -23.17
C SER A 172 -5.55 -18.47 -23.20
N SER A 173 -6.41 -17.45 -23.26
CA SER A 173 -7.78 -17.64 -23.73
C SER A 173 -7.74 -17.84 -25.25
N LYS A 174 -7.46 -19.07 -25.67
CA LYS A 174 -7.85 -19.52 -27.00
C LYS A 174 -9.37 -19.72 -26.96
N THR A 175 -10.07 -18.93 -27.76
CA THR A 175 -11.44 -19.21 -28.22
C THR A 175 -11.51 -20.63 -28.80
N PRO A 176 -12.47 -21.48 -28.40
CA PRO A 176 -12.82 -22.67 -29.16
C PRO A 176 -13.79 -22.29 -30.28
N SER A 177 -13.48 -22.80 -31.47
CA SER A 177 -14.31 -23.03 -32.69
C SER A 177 -15.70 -22.38 -32.77
#